data_AF-A0A2P5GS02-F1
#
_entry.id   AF-A0A2P5GS02-F1
#
_cell.length_a   1.000
_cell.length_b   1.000
_cell.length_c   1.000
_cell.angle_alpha   90.00
_cell.angle_beta   90.00
_cell.angle_gamma   90.00
#
_symmetry.space_group_name_H-M   'P 1'
#
loop_
_entity.id
_entity.type
_entity.pdbx_description
1 polymer ?
#
loop_
_entity_poly.entity_id
_entity_poly.type
_entity_poly.pdbx_seq_one_letter_code
_entity_poly.pdbx_strand_id
1 'polypeptide(L)'
;MSRKRKAPDSLKWESLEVGYSHFLQWALTGDLDLFYNNVRWEGWQTEVKALSGELACHFYPFLWTSSETPRSRRIVPVTEIWDQQQDVIRQLLA
;
A
#
# COMPACT_ATOMS: atom_id res chain seq x y z
N MET A 1 -20.09 8.97 7.51
CA MET A 1 -19.01 8.03 7.86
C MET A 1 -17.69 8.59 7.34
N SER A 2 -16.78 8.98 8.23
CA SER A 2 -15.45 9.45 7.83
C SER A 2 -14.72 8.28 7.16
N ARG A 3 -14.35 8.41 5.88
CA ARG A 3 -13.60 7.38 5.15
C ARG A 3 -12.23 7.26 5.81
N LYS A 4 -12.05 6.32 6.75
CA LYS A 4 -10.72 5.84 7.17
C LYS A 4 -9.99 5.46 5.88
N ARG A 5 -8.96 6.22 5.52
CA ARG A 5 -8.10 5.88 4.38
C ARG A 5 -7.29 4.68 4.82
N LYS A 6 -7.58 3.49 4.28
CA LYS A 6 -6.74 2.29 4.44
C LYS A 6 -5.55 2.42 3.47
N ALA A 7 -4.83 3.53 3.56
CA ALA A 7 -3.80 3.91 2.62
C ALA A 7 -2.42 3.50 3.19
N PRO A 8 -1.40 3.38 2.33
CA PRO A 8 -0.02 3.09 2.75
C PRO A 8 0.68 4.31 3.39
N ASP A 9 -0.09 5.24 3.97
CA ASP A 9 0.34 6.53 4.49
C ASP A 9 0.79 6.48 5.97
N SER A 10 0.71 5.31 6.60
CA SER A 10 1.13 5.08 7.98
C SER A 10 1.96 3.80 8.09
N LEU A 11 2.98 3.82 8.96
CA LEU A 11 3.74 2.62 9.38
C LEU A 11 3.07 1.87 10.54
N LYS A 12 1.93 2.36 11.03
CA LYS A 12 1.23 1.73 12.15
C LYS A 12 0.32 0.62 11.66
N TRP A 13 0.26 -0.46 12.42
CA TRP A 13 -0.78 -1.45 12.24
C TRP A 13 -2.14 -0.88 12.69
N GLU A 14 -3.12 -0.90 11.80
CA GLU A 14 -4.46 -0.38 12.07
C GLU A 14 -5.52 -1.45 11.85
N SER A 15 -6.41 -1.63 12.84
CA SER A 15 -7.55 -2.52 12.67
C SER A 15 -8.48 -1.97 11.58
N LEU A 16 -8.79 -2.83 10.62
CA LEU A 16 -9.76 -2.54 9.58
C LEU A 16 -11.21 -2.57 10.09
N GLU A 17 -11.43 -2.97 11.35
CA GLU A 17 -12.73 -3.12 12.00
C GLU A 17 -13.71 -4.01 11.23
N VAL A 18 -13.18 -4.96 10.45
CA VAL A 18 -13.96 -5.94 9.67
C VAL A 18 -13.49 -7.35 9.97
N GLY A 19 -14.44 -8.29 10.06
CA GLY A 19 -14.16 -9.72 10.17
C GLY A 19 -13.68 -10.32 8.84
N TYR A 20 -13.03 -11.48 8.91
CA TYR A 20 -12.43 -12.16 7.76
C TYR A 20 -13.41 -12.39 6.60
N SER A 21 -14.58 -12.96 6.85
CA SER A 21 -15.56 -13.26 5.79
C SER A 21 -16.09 -12.00 5.11
N HIS A 22 -16.30 -10.93 5.88
CA HIS A 22 -16.70 -9.64 5.33
C HIS A 22 -15.59 -9.04 4.46
N PHE A 23 -14.33 -9.14 4.91
CA PHE A 23 -13.19 -8.70 4.12
C PHE A 23 -13.10 -9.46 2.78
N LEU A 24 -13.24 -10.78 2.79
CA LEU A 24 -13.23 -11.58 1.57
C LEU A 24 -14.39 -11.24 0.64
N GLN A 25 -15.61 -11.11 1.18
CA GLN A 25 -16.77 -10.68 0.40
C GLN A 25 -16.48 -9.34 -0.27
N TRP A 26 -16.02 -8.35 0.48
CA TRP A 26 -15.67 -7.04 -0.06
C TRP A 26 -14.53 -7.10 -1.09
N ALA A 27 -13.48 -7.90 -0.86
CA ALA A 27 -12.35 -8.01 -1.78
C ALA A 27 -12.75 -8.64 -3.13
N LEU A 28 -13.76 -9.51 -3.14
CA LEU A 28 -14.21 -10.24 -4.32
C LEU A 28 -15.42 -9.58 -5.03
N THR A 29 -16.26 -8.84 -4.31
CA THR A 29 -17.50 -8.26 -4.88
C THR A 29 -17.57 -6.74 -4.76
N GLY A 30 -16.60 -6.10 -4.10
CA GLY A 30 -16.56 -4.65 -3.92
C GLY A 30 -16.10 -3.92 -5.17
N ASP A 31 -16.49 -2.64 -5.28
CA ASP A 31 -15.99 -1.74 -6.31
C ASP A 31 -14.58 -1.24 -5.95
N LEU A 32 -13.58 -2.05 -6.29
CA LEU A 32 -12.17 -1.73 -6.07
C LEU A 32 -11.70 -0.55 -6.91
N ASP A 33 -12.36 -0.27 -8.04
CA ASP A 33 -12.03 0.84 -8.91
C ASP A 33 -12.40 2.17 -8.25
N LEU A 34 -13.62 2.27 -7.70
CA LEU A 34 -14.03 3.43 -6.91
C LEU A 34 -13.23 3.56 -5.61
N PHE A 35 -12.91 2.44 -4.96
CA PHE A 35 -12.18 2.46 -3.69
C PHE A 35 -10.73 2.95 -3.84
N TYR A 36 -10.01 2.47 -4.86
CA TYR A 36 -8.60 2.80 -5.10
C TYR A 36 -8.39 3.95 -6.11
N ASN A 37 -9.45 4.66 -6.52
CA ASN A 37 -9.37 5.70 -7.54
C ASN A 37 -8.32 6.79 -7.23
N ASN A 38 -8.15 7.16 -5.96
CA ASN A 38 -7.27 8.24 -5.53
C ASN A 38 -5.80 7.83 -5.35
N VAL A 39 -5.47 6.55 -5.48
CA VAL A 39 -4.11 6.04 -5.28
C VAL A 39 -3.52 5.36 -6.52
N ARG A 40 -4.34 5.18 -7.57
CA ARG A 40 -3.90 4.66 -8.86
C ARG A 40 -3.22 5.78 -9.66
N TRP A 41 -2.17 5.44 -10.38
CA TRP A 41 -1.44 6.36 -11.26
C TRP A 41 -1.67 6.00 -12.72
N GLU A 42 -1.39 6.93 -13.64
CA GLU A 42 -1.51 6.64 -15.07
C GLU A 42 -0.63 5.45 -15.47
N GLY A 43 -1.20 4.46 -16.17
CA GLY A 43 -0.48 3.26 -16.61
C GLY A 43 -0.29 2.16 -15.56
N TRP A 44 -0.85 2.32 -14.34
CA TRP A 44 -0.70 1.34 -13.25
C TRP A 44 -1.08 -0.09 -13.65
N GLN A 45 -2.08 -0.27 -14.52
CA GLN A 45 -2.54 -1.59 -14.95
C GLN A 45 -1.43 -2.37 -15.64
N THR A 46 -0.65 -1.71 -16.50
CA THR A 46 0.43 -2.35 -17.25
C THR A 46 1.58 -2.72 -16.32
N GLU A 47 1.94 -1.80 -15.40
CA GLU A 47 2.98 -2.06 -14.40
C GLU A 47 2.61 -3.21 -13.46
N VAL A 48 1.40 -3.17 -12.87
CA VAL A 48 0.95 -4.16 -11.90
C VAL A 48 0.72 -5.53 -12.55
N LYS A 49 0.24 -5.58 -13.81
CA LYS A 49 0.07 -6.83 -14.54
C LYS A 49 1.39 -7.58 -14.76
N ALA A 50 2.52 -6.88 -14.78
CA ALA A 50 3.84 -7.49 -14.91
C ALA A 50 4.40 -8.03 -13.58
N LEU A 51 3.73 -7.76 -12.45
CA LEU A 51 4.18 -8.21 -11.13
C LEU A 51 3.72 -9.63 -10.83
N SER A 52 4.67 -10.47 -10.41
CA SER A 52 4.38 -11.72 -9.69
C SER A 52 4.10 -11.43 -8.22
N GLY A 53 3.51 -12.39 -7.49
CA GLY A 53 3.24 -12.26 -6.05
C GLY A 53 4.47 -12.02 -5.17
N GLU A 54 5.67 -12.31 -5.67
CA GLU A 54 6.94 -12.08 -4.98
C GLU A 54 7.51 -10.67 -5.18
N LEU A 55 6.90 -9.86 -6.05
CA LEU A 55 7.38 -8.53 -6.43
C LEU A 55 6.39 -7.45 -6.00
N ALA A 56 6.92 -6.27 -5.72
CA ALA A 56 6.13 -5.11 -5.31
C ALA A 56 6.75 -3.79 -5.79
N CYS A 57 5.91 -2.75 -5.86
CA CYS A 57 6.36 -1.39 -6.16
C CYS A 57 6.91 -0.73 -4.89
N HIS A 58 8.20 -0.40 -4.90
CA HIS A 58 8.84 0.44 -3.89
C HIS A 58 8.80 1.91 -4.32
N PHE A 59 8.46 2.79 -3.38
CA PHE A 59 8.26 4.23 -3.62
C PHE A 59 9.27 5.05 -2.85
N TYR A 60 9.85 6.07 -3.50
CA TYR A 60 10.67 7.07 -2.82
C TYR A 60 10.31 8.50 -3.26
N PRO A 61 10.10 9.46 -2.34
CA PRO A 61 10.03 9.27 -0.88
C PRO A 61 8.95 8.27 -0.46
N PHE A 62 9.00 7.75 0.77
CA PHE A 62 8.10 6.69 1.22
C PHE A 62 6.64 7.15 1.36
N LEU A 63 5.67 6.29 1.08
CA LEU A 63 4.24 6.65 1.05
C LEU A 63 3.73 7.23 2.38
N TRP A 64 4.35 6.84 3.50
CA TRP A 64 4.07 7.32 4.85
C TRP A 64 4.85 8.58 5.26
N THR A 65 5.52 9.25 4.33
CA THR A 65 6.14 10.57 4.56
C THR A 65 5.43 11.65 3.76
N SER A 66 5.26 12.82 4.37
CA SER A 66 4.92 14.04 3.62
C SER A 66 6.15 14.46 2.81
N SER A 67 5.98 14.68 1.50
CA SER A 67 7.03 15.20 0.64
C SER A 67 6.45 16.05 -0.48
N GLU A 68 7.14 17.15 -0.80
CA GLU A 68 6.84 17.99 -1.96
C GLU A 68 7.53 17.48 -3.24
N THR A 69 8.45 16.53 -3.11
CA THR A 69 9.12 15.93 -4.27
C THR A 69 8.25 14.86 -4.93
N PRO A 70 8.20 14.82 -6.28
CA PRO A 70 7.54 13.73 -7.00
C PRO A 70 8.10 12.37 -6.59
N ARG A 71 7.22 11.40 -6.36
CA ARG A 71 7.63 10.05 -5.98
C ARG A 71 8.10 9.27 -7.20
N SER A 72 9.27 8.66 -7.11
CA SER A 72 9.71 7.62 -8.03
C SER A 72 9.25 6.24 -7.55
N ARG A 73 9.18 5.30 -8.50
CA ARG A 73 8.79 3.91 -8.28
C ARG A 73 9.82 2.97 -8.89
N ARG A 74 10.08 1.84 -8.22
CA ARG A 74 10.85 0.71 -8.78
C ARG A 74 10.23 -0.62 -8.36
N ILE A 75 10.44 -1.67 -9.16
CA ILE A 75 10.00 -3.01 -8.81
C ILE A 75 11.10 -3.73 -8.02
N VAL A 76 10.73 -4.30 -6.88
CA VAL A 76 11.65 -5.00 -5.96
C VAL A 76 10.98 -6.26 -5.41
N PRO A 77 11.74 -7.19 -4.82
CA PRO A 77 11.16 -8.26 -4.00
C PRO A 77 10.30 -7.70 -2.87
N VAL A 78 9.16 -8.34 -2.60
CA VAL A 78 8.24 -7.92 -1.52
C VAL A 78 8.93 -7.94 -0.14
N THR A 79 9.88 -8.85 0.04
CA THR A 79 10.70 -8.95 1.27
C THR A 79 11.52 -7.69 1.52
N GLU A 80 12.05 -7.05 0.46
CA GLU A 80 12.82 -5.81 0.58
C GLU A 80 11.98 -4.69 1.18
N ILE A 81 10.70 -4.57 0.78
CA ILE A 81 9.79 -3.58 1.35
C ILE A 81 9.48 -3.91 2.81
N TRP A 82 9.19 -5.17 3.10
CA TRP A 82 8.87 -5.63 4.45
C TRP A 82 10.02 -5.37 5.42
N ASP A 83 11.23 -5.83 5.10
CA ASP A 83 12.41 -5.70 5.94
C ASP A 83 12.72 -4.22 6.20
N GLN A 84 12.69 -3.39 5.14
CA GLN A 84 12.91 -1.95 5.28
C GLN A 84 11.88 -1.29 6.22
N GLN A 85 10.59 -1.65 6.10
CA GLN A 85 9.56 -1.12 6.99
C GLN A 85 9.76 -1.56 8.44
N GLN A 86 10.09 -2.83 8.67
CA GLN A 86 10.38 -3.36 10.01
C GLN A 86 11.58 -2.66 10.64
N ASP A 87 12.65 -2.43 9.87
CA ASP A 87 13.83 -1.72 10.34
C ASP A 87 13.51 -0.28 10.74
N VAL A 88 12.75 0.45 9.92
CA VAL A 88 12.31 1.82 10.24
C VAL A 88 11.44 1.83 11.50
N ILE A 89 10.51 0.89 11.63
CA ILE A 89 9.65 0.75 12.83
C ILE A 89 10.52 0.51 14.07
N ARG A 90 11.51 -0.39 14.00
CA ARG A 90 12.44 -0.67 15.10
C ARG A 90 13.25 0.55 15.51
N GLN A 91 13.69 1.37 14.55
CA GLN A 91 14.48 2.57 14.85
C GLN A 91 13.64 3.71 15.44
N LEU A 92 12.37 3.82 15.07
CA LEU A 92 11.51 4.93 15.50
C LEU A 92 10.69 4.64 16.77
N LEU A 93 10.51 3.37 17.13
CA LEU A 93 9.72 2.93 18.28
C LEU A 93 10.55 2.25 19.38
N ALA A 94 11.87 2.23 19.26
CA ALA A 94 12.80 1.82 20.33
C ALA A 94 13.16 2.98 21.25
#